data_AF-A0A662BRR6-F1
#
_entry.id   AF-A0A662BRR6-F1
#
_cell.length_a   1.000
_cell.length_b   1.000
_cell.length_c   1.000
_cell.angle_alpha   90.00
_cell.angle_beta   90.00
_cell.angle_gamma   90.00
#
_symmetry.space_group_name_H-M   'P 1'
#
loop_
_entity.id
_entity.type
_entity.pdbx_description
1 polymer ?
#
loop_
_entity_poly.entity_id
_entity_poly.type
_entity_poly.pdbx_seq_one_letter_code
_entity_poly.pdbx_strand_id
1 'polypeptide(L)'
;MKKALIILSALFLLFTVMPTEGFSQVKTRNQLKKERKDQRKKIKEKALKKARKEAKRLAKDEGWSVFPGDKPLDKMLEDSWMKQYEMKLNNDMSETNAYIWATGNGVSKTKSAAKMQAMELAKVELAGQLKTHVAALTTSNIANAQLSSVDAETEMSIVQSAKSITSATLTQLKPIVVLYRTKLPKKELKKNNRMQLAPGTVEVQVMIYYDLYQVDLQTRETIKQELKDKLKDNEEELKKLMDL
;
A
#
# COMPACT_ATOMS: atom_id res chain seq x y z
N MET A 1 -41.66 7.68 -66.72
CA MET A 1 -40.72 6.56 -66.48
C MET A 1 -40.45 6.51 -64.97
N LYS A 2 -41.34 5.97 -64.13
CA LYS A 2 -41.36 4.56 -63.67
C LYS A 2 -39.96 3.94 -63.54
N LYS A 3 -39.36 4.09 -62.34
CA LYS A 3 -38.41 3.20 -61.63
C LYS A 3 -37.46 4.03 -60.75
N ALA A 4 -37.92 4.39 -59.54
CA ALA A 4 -37.06 4.82 -58.44
C ALA A 4 -37.85 4.76 -57.11
N LEU A 5 -38.50 3.61 -56.88
CA LEU A 5 -39.19 3.31 -55.63
C LEU A 5 -38.70 1.93 -55.17
N ILE A 6 -38.44 1.80 -53.87
CA ILE A 6 -38.00 0.60 -53.14
C ILE A 6 -36.48 0.42 -53.12
N ILE A 7 -35.83 0.93 -52.06
CA ILE A 7 -35.00 0.22 -51.07
C ILE A 7 -34.61 1.30 -50.04
N LEU A 8 -35.55 1.63 -49.15
CA LEU A 8 -35.34 2.50 -47.98
C LEU A 8 -35.93 1.75 -46.78
N SER A 9 -35.43 0.54 -46.53
CA SER A 9 -35.90 -0.33 -45.44
C SER A 9 -34.89 -1.44 -45.16
N ALA A 10 -33.70 -1.11 -44.63
CA ALA A 10 -32.81 -2.08 -43.96
C ALA A 10 -31.54 -1.44 -43.37
N LEU A 11 -31.60 -0.22 -42.81
CA LEU A 11 -30.45 0.34 -42.08
C LEU A 11 -30.89 1.11 -40.83
N PHE A 12 -31.83 0.52 -40.09
CA PHE A 12 -32.32 1.04 -38.83
C PHE A 12 -32.62 -0.14 -37.89
N LEU A 13 -31.58 -0.90 -37.52
CA LEU A 13 -31.58 -1.88 -36.42
C LEU A 13 -30.16 -2.46 -36.26
N LEU A 14 -29.24 -1.61 -35.80
CA LEU A 14 -27.99 -2.03 -35.15
C LEU A 14 -27.66 -1.02 -34.05
N PHE A 15 -28.66 -0.69 -33.22
CA PHE A 15 -28.38 -0.44 -31.82
C PHE A 15 -28.16 -1.80 -31.17
N THR A 16 -26.98 -2.38 -31.40
CA THR A 16 -26.46 -3.38 -30.47
C THR A 16 -26.35 -2.67 -29.13
N VAL A 17 -27.24 -3.06 -28.23
CA VAL A 17 -27.11 -2.88 -26.79
C VAL A 17 -25.67 -3.25 -26.45
N MET A 18 -24.81 -2.25 -26.29
CA MET A 18 -23.57 -2.46 -25.57
C MET A 18 -24.02 -2.87 -24.17
N PRO A 19 -23.61 -4.04 -23.66
CA PRO A 19 -23.78 -4.29 -22.25
C PRO A 19 -23.09 -3.13 -21.55
N THR A 20 -23.87 -2.35 -20.80
CA THR A 20 -23.32 -1.50 -19.77
C THR A 20 -22.60 -2.45 -18.82
N GLU A 21 -21.30 -2.60 -18.99
CA GLU A 21 -20.42 -3.22 -18.00
C GLU A 21 -20.30 -2.27 -16.80
N GLY A 22 -21.44 -2.01 -16.16
CA GLY A 22 -21.43 -1.73 -14.73
C GLY A 22 -21.29 -3.09 -14.08
N PHE A 23 -20.12 -3.38 -13.51
CA PHE A 23 -19.90 -4.12 -12.26
C PHE A 23 -18.39 -4.22 -12.04
N SER A 24 -17.93 -3.74 -10.87
CA SER A 24 -16.56 -3.89 -10.37
C SER A 24 -16.09 -5.34 -10.49
N GLN A 25 -15.27 -5.66 -11.49
CA GLN A 25 -14.59 -6.95 -11.51
C GLN A 25 -13.47 -6.93 -10.48
N VAL A 26 -13.67 -7.67 -9.39
CA VAL A 26 -12.59 -8.02 -8.45
C VAL A 26 -11.51 -8.78 -9.24
N LYS A 27 -10.40 -8.10 -9.55
CA LYS A 27 -9.29 -8.72 -10.29
C LYS A 27 -8.85 -10.01 -9.60
N THR A 28 -8.82 -11.11 -10.33
CA THR A 28 -8.39 -12.39 -9.77
C THR A 28 -6.91 -12.30 -9.35
N ARG A 29 -6.51 -13.00 -8.29
CA ARG A 29 -5.10 -13.08 -7.82
C ARG A 29 -4.09 -13.35 -8.94
N ASN A 30 -4.48 -14.11 -9.98
CA ASN A 30 -3.62 -14.43 -11.12
C ASN A 30 -3.45 -13.26 -12.10
N GLN A 31 -4.50 -12.45 -12.33
CA GLN A 31 -4.42 -11.24 -13.15
C GLN A 31 -3.54 -10.18 -12.47
N LEU A 32 -3.73 -9.99 -11.16
CA LEU A 32 -2.88 -9.12 -10.32
C LEU A 32 -1.39 -9.52 -10.38
N LYS A 33 -1.08 -10.81 -10.31
CA LYS A 33 0.30 -11.30 -10.45
C LYS A 33 0.92 -10.97 -11.81
N LYS A 34 0.14 -11.05 -12.90
CA LYS A 34 0.63 -10.77 -14.26
C LYS A 34 0.91 -9.29 -14.47
N GLU A 35 -0.02 -8.41 -14.07
CA GLU A 35 0.16 -6.96 -14.13
C GLU A 35 1.37 -6.48 -13.32
N ARG A 36 1.49 -6.95 -12.06
CA ARG A 36 2.65 -6.64 -11.20
C ARG A 36 3.97 -7.10 -11.84
N LYS A 37 3.98 -8.25 -12.53
CA LYS A 37 5.18 -8.76 -13.20
C LYS A 37 5.64 -7.84 -14.33
N ASP A 38 4.71 -7.31 -15.12
CA ASP A 38 5.06 -6.46 -16.26
C ASP A 38 5.43 -5.03 -15.84
N GLN A 39 4.77 -4.47 -14.82
CA GLN A 39 5.20 -3.20 -14.21
C GLN A 39 6.59 -3.32 -13.58
N ARG A 40 6.86 -4.40 -12.83
CA ARG A 40 8.20 -4.66 -12.26
C ARG A 40 9.30 -4.70 -13.32
N LYS A 41 9.01 -5.18 -14.53
CA LYS A 41 10.00 -5.17 -15.63
C LYS A 41 10.34 -3.73 -16.07
N LYS A 42 9.34 -2.85 -16.16
CA LYS A 42 9.53 -1.44 -16.57
C LYS A 42 10.28 -0.61 -15.51
N ILE A 43 10.04 -0.88 -14.22
CA ILE A 43 10.66 -0.18 -13.09
C ILE A 43 12.15 -0.53 -12.91
N LYS A 44 12.56 -1.75 -13.32
CA LYS A 44 13.83 -2.37 -12.90
C LYS A 44 15.10 -1.61 -13.27
N GLU A 45 15.25 -1.01 -14.45
CA GLU A 45 16.61 -0.60 -14.84
C GLU A 45 17.11 0.71 -14.22
N LYS A 46 16.28 1.75 -14.15
CA LYS A 46 16.69 3.05 -13.59
C LYS A 46 16.64 3.06 -12.07
N ALA A 47 15.63 2.42 -11.47
CA ALA A 47 15.47 2.37 -10.01
C ALA A 47 16.59 1.55 -9.35
N LEU A 48 16.92 0.35 -9.89
CA LEU A 48 17.93 -0.51 -9.27
C LEU A 48 19.35 0.08 -9.35
N LYS A 49 19.70 0.78 -10.44
CA LYS A 49 21.00 1.47 -10.55
C LYS A 49 21.15 2.55 -9.48
N LYS A 50 20.10 3.32 -9.21
CA LYS A 50 20.10 4.35 -8.17
C LYS A 50 20.10 3.72 -6.77
N ALA A 51 19.34 2.66 -6.53
CA ALA A 51 19.35 1.91 -5.26
C ALA A 51 20.75 1.38 -4.92
N ARG A 52 21.50 0.84 -5.89
CA ARG A 52 22.88 0.39 -5.69
C ARG A 52 23.85 1.54 -5.38
N LYS A 53 23.67 2.70 -6.02
CA LYS A 53 24.49 3.89 -5.73
C LYS A 53 24.22 4.37 -4.31
N GLU A 54 22.95 4.38 -3.91
CA GLU A 54 22.53 4.74 -2.57
C GLU A 54 23.09 3.78 -1.52
N ALA A 55 23.02 2.46 -1.76
CA ALA A 55 23.62 1.47 -0.88
C ALA A 55 25.12 1.70 -0.67
N LYS A 56 25.86 2.01 -1.74
CA LYS A 56 27.29 2.33 -1.65
C LYS A 56 27.54 3.60 -0.84
N ARG A 57 26.70 4.63 -1.01
CA ARG A 57 26.76 5.88 -0.25
C ARG A 57 26.49 5.64 1.23
N LEU A 58 25.41 4.93 1.56
CA LEU A 58 25.03 4.59 2.94
C LEU A 58 26.13 3.77 3.64
N ALA A 59 26.72 2.79 2.95
CA ALA A 59 27.80 2.00 3.52
C ALA A 59 29.11 2.80 3.72
N LYS A 60 29.54 3.54 2.69
CA LYS A 60 30.86 4.21 2.70
C LYS A 60 30.86 5.54 3.45
N ASP A 61 29.84 6.35 3.23
CA ASP A 61 29.82 7.73 3.72
C ASP A 61 29.16 7.79 5.09
N GLU A 62 28.08 7.03 5.31
CA GLU A 62 27.26 7.05 6.52
C GLU A 62 27.51 5.89 7.51
N GLY A 63 28.31 4.89 7.11
CA GLY A 63 28.70 3.78 7.98
C GLY A 63 27.59 2.77 8.28
N TRP A 64 26.53 2.76 7.46
CA TRP A 64 25.45 1.77 7.59
C TRP A 64 25.91 0.38 7.15
N SER A 65 25.44 -0.64 7.85
CA SER A 65 25.71 -2.04 7.55
C SER A 65 24.52 -2.94 7.91
N VAL A 66 24.56 -4.19 7.43
CA VAL A 66 23.50 -5.20 7.57
C VAL A 66 23.99 -6.37 8.42
N PHE A 67 23.09 -7.11 9.06
CA PHE A 67 23.50 -8.17 10.00
C PHE A 67 24.11 -9.33 9.23
N PRO A 68 25.16 -9.99 9.76
CA PRO A 68 25.65 -11.22 9.14
C PRO A 68 24.52 -12.23 8.97
N GLY A 69 24.30 -12.69 7.73
CA GLY A 69 23.19 -13.60 7.39
C GLY A 69 21.95 -12.91 6.78
N ASP A 70 21.82 -11.59 6.92
CA ASP A 70 20.78 -10.84 6.20
C ASP A 70 21.19 -10.58 4.74
N LYS A 71 20.22 -10.16 3.92
CA LYS A 71 20.48 -9.73 2.53
C LYS A 71 21.52 -8.60 2.50
N PRO A 72 22.42 -8.56 1.50
CA PRO A 72 23.31 -7.41 1.29
C PRO A 72 22.55 -6.09 1.19
N LEU A 73 23.19 -4.98 1.61
CA LEU A 73 22.58 -3.65 1.66
C LEU A 73 21.97 -3.20 0.33
N ASP A 74 22.70 -3.43 -0.77
CA ASP A 74 22.20 -3.12 -2.10
C ASP A 74 20.94 -3.92 -2.44
N LYS A 75 20.87 -5.19 -2.06
CA LYS A 75 19.69 -6.02 -2.27
C LYS A 75 18.49 -5.60 -1.43
N MET A 76 18.71 -5.21 -0.17
CA MET A 76 17.64 -4.66 0.66
C MET A 76 17.06 -3.37 0.07
N LEU A 77 17.92 -2.46 -0.41
CA LEU A 77 17.47 -1.21 -1.03
C LEU A 77 16.83 -1.44 -2.39
N GLU A 78 17.34 -2.37 -3.19
CA GLU A 78 16.68 -2.79 -4.43
C GLU A 78 15.25 -3.28 -4.14
N ASP A 79 15.06 -4.14 -3.14
CA ASP A 79 13.74 -4.65 -2.73
C ASP A 79 12.81 -3.52 -2.24
N SER A 80 13.35 -2.60 -1.42
CA SER A 80 12.64 -1.41 -0.94
C SER A 80 12.18 -0.51 -2.09
N TRP A 81 13.09 -0.18 -3.01
CA TRP A 81 12.80 0.71 -4.13
C TRP A 81 11.80 0.06 -5.10
N MET A 82 11.94 -1.25 -5.37
CA MET A 82 10.95 -1.97 -6.16
C MET A 82 9.55 -1.84 -5.58
N LYS A 83 9.40 -1.92 -4.25
CA LYS A 83 8.10 -1.76 -3.59
C LYS A 83 7.58 -0.32 -3.63
N GLN A 84 8.45 0.67 -3.47
CA GLN A 84 8.07 2.09 -3.55
C GLN A 84 7.57 2.50 -4.94
N TYR A 85 8.11 1.88 -5.99
CA TYR A 85 7.68 2.15 -7.37
C TYR A 85 6.57 1.22 -7.88
N GLU A 86 6.24 0.15 -7.15
CA GLU A 86 5.19 -0.78 -7.57
C GLU A 86 3.83 -0.08 -7.41
N MET A 87 3.14 0.10 -8.55
CA MET A 87 1.80 0.66 -8.59
C MET A 87 0.76 -0.45 -8.60
N LYS A 88 -0.43 -0.12 -8.13
CA LYS A 88 -1.64 -0.93 -8.26
C LYS A 88 -2.61 -0.22 -9.18
N LEU A 89 -3.26 -0.99 -10.07
CA LEU A 89 -4.37 -0.50 -10.86
C LEU A 89 -5.66 -0.74 -10.08
N ASN A 90 -6.41 0.35 -9.86
CA ASN A 90 -7.70 0.34 -9.17
C ASN A 90 -8.84 0.03 -10.17
N ASN A 91 -10.04 -0.19 -9.65
CA ASN A 91 -11.21 -0.55 -10.48
C ASN A 91 -11.61 0.58 -11.44
N ASP A 92 -11.34 1.84 -11.09
CA ASP A 92 -11.56 3.04 -11.90
C ASP A 92 -10.44 3.32 -12.90
N MET A 93 -9.54 2.35 -13.14
CA MET A 93 -8.36 2.47 -14.00
C MET A 93 -7.31 3.47 -13.51
N SER A 94 -7.43 4.02 -12.29
CA SER A 94 -6.40 4.86 -11.68
C SER A 94 -5.24 4.03 -11.14
N GLU A 95 -4.02 4.58 -11.17
CA GLU A 95 -2.84 3.96 -10.56
C GLU A 95 -2.55 4.61 -9.20
N THR A 96 -2.44 3.78 -8.16
CA THR A 96 -1.99 4.20 -6.82
C THR A 96 -0.83 3.32 -6.37
N ASN A 97 -0.15 3.67 -5.26
CA ASN A 97 0.93 2.81 -4.76
C ASN A 97 0.39 1.42 -4.37
N ALA A 98 1.09 0.35 -4.73
CA ALA A 98 0.73 -1.01 -4.33
C ALA A 98 1.09 -1.31 -2.87
N TYR A 99 2.05 -0.57 -2.32
CA TYR A 99 2.48 -0.71 -0.94
C TYR A 99 2.40 0.61 -0.20
N ILE A 100 2.08 0.49 1.08
CA ILE A 100 2.30 1.54 2.07
C ILE A 100 3.55 1.15 2.88
N TRP A 101 4.34 2.13 3.30
CA TRP A 101 5.57 1.87 4.01
C TRP A 101 5.81 2.91 5.10
N ALA A 102 6.51 2.45 6.12
CA ALA A 102 6.87 3.28 7.26
C ALA A 102 8.32 3.00 7.64
N THR A 103 8.92 3.97 8.31
CA THR A 103 10.30 3.89 8.74
C THR A 103 10.39 4.14 10.23
N GLY A 104 11.40 3.55 10.86
CA GLY A 104 11.65 3.82 12.26
C GLY A 104 13.13 3.74 12.56
N ASN A 105 13.55 4.56 13.50
CA ASN A 105 14.91 4.63 13.99
C ASN A 105 14.94 4.28 15.48
N GLY A 106 15.98 3.62 15.93
CA GLY A 106 16.16 3.27 17.34
C GLY A 106 17.62 3.38 17.73
N VAL A 107 17.88 3.83 18.95
CA VAL A 107 19.24 3.99 19.47
C VAL A 107 19.32 3.31 20.82
N SER A 108 20.22 2.34 20.96
CA SER A 108 20.37 1.60 22.22
C SER A 108 21.77 1.02 22.38
N LYS A 109 22.10 0.54 23.59
CA LYS A 109 23.37 -0.13 23.88
C LYS A 109 23.50 -1.49 23.17
N THR A 110 22.38 -2.09 22.74
CA THR A 110 22.38 -3.37 22.02
C THR A 110 21.64 -3.25 20.69
N LYS A 111 22.10 -4.01 19.68
CA LYS A 111 21.47 -4.08 18.35
C LYS A 111 20.00 -4.50 18.44
N SER A 112 19.69 -5.47 19.31
CA SER A 112 18.34 -6.00 19.47
C SER A 112 17.38 -4.98 20.06
N ALA A 113 17.80 -4.25 21.10
CA ALA A 113 16.96 -3.21 21.71
C ALA A 113 16.74 -2.03 20.75
N ALA A 114 17.78 -1.58 20.04
CA ALA A 114 17.65 -0.54 19.03
C ALA A 114 16.72 -0.98 17.88
N LYS A 115 16.84 -2.24 17.42
CA LYS A 115 15.95 -2.80 16.39
C LYS A 115 14.49 -2.89 16.86
N MET A 116 14.27 -3.27 18.12
CA MET A 116 12.92 -3.31 18.70
C MET A 116 12.30 -1.91 18.70
N GLN A 117 13.02 -0.90 19.20
CA GLN A 117 12.54 0.49 19.18
C GLN A 117 12.24 0.98 17.75
N ALA A 118 13.17 0.76 16.82
CA ALA A 118 13.00 1.13 15.42
C ALA A 118 11.77 0.44 14.79
N MET A 119 11.56 -0.84 15.09
CA MET A 119 10.40 -1.59 14.62
C MET A 119 9.09 -1.04 15.20
N GLU A 120 9.05 -0.74 16.50
CA GLU A 120 7.83 -0.21 17.12
C GLU A 120 7.48 1.19 16.60
N LEU A 121 8.46 2.08 16.39
CA LEU A 121 8.19 3.36 15.74
C LEU A 121 7.65 3.20 14.32
N ALA A 122 8.26 2.32 13.53
CA ALA A 122 7.80 2.05 12.17
C ALA A 122 6.36 1.48 12.16
N LYS A 123 6.01 0.61 13.11
CA LYS A 123 4.65 0.07 13.26
C LYS A 123 3.64 1.16 13.63
N VAL A 124 3.99 2.05 14.54
CA VAL A 124 3.12 3.18 14.94
C VAL A 124 2.84 4.10 13.75
N GLU A 125 3.87 4.46 12.98
CA GLU A 125 3.70 5.25 11.77
C GLU A 125 2.82 4.52 10.75
N LEU A 126 3.10 3.25 10.47
CA LEU A 126 2.30 2.44 9.54
C LEU A 126 0.84 2.33 9.97
N ALA A 127 0.58 2.17 11.27
CA ALA A 127 -0.77 2.12 11.82
C ALA A 127 -1.54 3.41 11.56
N GLY A 128 -0.88 4.56 11.74
CA GLY A 128 -1.45 5.87 11.40
C GLY A 128 -1.81 5.97 9.92
N GLN A 129 -0.88 5.59 9.05
CA GLN A 129 -1.11 5.63 7.60
C GLN A 129 -2.23 4.65 7.15
N LEU A 130 -2.27 3.44 7.72
CA LEU A 130 -3.33 2.45 7.46
C LEU A 130 -4.70 2.94 7.91
N LYS A 131 -4.78 3.57 9.10
CA LYS A 131 -6.03 4.15 9.60
C LYS A 131 -6.57 5.20 8.63
N THR A 132 -5.72 6.11 8.15
CA THR A 132 -6.11 7.13 7.16
C THR A 132 -6.55 6.49 5.85
N HIS A 133 -5.84 5.47 5.36
CA HIS A 133 -6.18 4.76 4.13
C HIS A 133 -7.53 4.04 4.23
N VAL A 134 -7.77 3.29 5.31
CA VAL A 134 -9.03 2.55 5.53
C VAL A 134 -10.21 3.52 5.64
N ALA A 135 -10.06 4.63 6.37
CA ALA A 135 -11.08 5.65 6.48
C ALA A 135 -11.44 6.23 5.09
N ALA A 136 -10.44 6.65 4.31
CA ALA A 136 -10.65 7.20 2.97
C ALA A 136 -11.31 6.20 2.01
N LEU A 137 -10.87 4.94 2.01
CA LEU A 137 -11.47 3.88 1.20
C LEU A 137 -12.93 3.65 1.57
N THR A 138 -13.24 3.67 2.87
CA THR A 138 -14.60 3.43 3.33
C THR A 138 -15.53 4.58 2.96
N THR A 139 -15.13 5.82 3.22
CA THR A 139 -15.89 7.01 2.80
C THR A 139 -16.14 7.00 1.30
N SER A 140 -15.13 6.66 0.49
CA SER A 140 -15.29 6.56 -0.95
C SER A 140 -16.26 5.46 -1.38
N ASN A 141 -16.18 4.28 -0.76
CA ASN A 141 -17.08 3.16 -1.09
C ASN A 141 -18.54 3.49 -0.76
N ILE A 142 -18.80 4.09 0.40
CA ILE A 142 -20.16 4.47 0.80
C ILE A 142 -20.71 5.56 -0.13
N ALA A 143 -19.92 6.59 -0.43
CA ALA A 143 -20.31 7.65 -1.35
C ALA A 143 -20.63 7.10 -2.75
N ASN A 144 -19.79 6.19 -3.26
CA ASN A 144 -19.99 5.56 -4.58
C ASN A 144 -21.23 4.67 -4.62
N ALA A 145 -21.50 3.92 -3.54
CA ALA A 145 -22.68 3.07 -3.43
C ALA A 145 -23.99 3.86 -3.17
N GLN A 146 -23.90 5.19 -2.97
CA GLN A 146 -25.03 6.07 -2.66
C GLN A 146 -25.87 5.56 -1.48
N LEU A 147 -25.22 4.95 -0.49
CA LEU A 147 -25.93 4.41 0.67
C LEU A 147 -26.40 5.59 1.53
N SER A 148 -27.69 5.63 1.82
CA SER A 148 -28.30 6.73 2.57
C SER A 148 -27.98 6.70 4.08
N SER A 149 -27.41 5.59 4.57
CA SER A 149 -27.23 5.24 5.99
C SER A 149 -25.80 5.43 6.54
N VAL A 150 -25.19 6.59 6.31
CA VAL A 150 -24.02 7.02 7.10
C VAL A 150 -24.50 7.68 8.38
N ASP A 151 -24.81 6.86 9.38
CA ASP A 151 -25.03 7.34 10.74
C ASP A 151 -23.72 7.27 11.56
N ALA A 152 -23.73 7.89 12.75
CA ALA A 152 -22.60 7.88 13.67
C ALA A 152 -22.17 6.45 14.08
N GLU A 153 -23.09 5.48 14.02
CA GLU A 153 -22.81 4.08 14.34
C GLU A 153 -22.02 3.40 13.22
N THR A 154 -22.31 3.69 11.95
CA THR A 154 -21.53 3.26 10.79
C THR A 154 -20.12 3.85 10.85
N GLU A 155 -19.96 5.14 11.17
CA GLU A 155 -18.64 5.75 11.38
C GLU A 155 -17.85 5.06 12.50
N MET A 156 -18.50 4.73 13.62
CA MET A 156 -17.86 4.03 14.73
C MET A 156 -17.43 2.61 14.35
N SER A 157 -18.24 1.90 13.58
CA SER A 157 -17.91 0.57 13.06
C SER A 157 -16.69 0.61 12.15
N ILE A 158 -16.61 1.61 11.26
CA ILE A 158 -15.46 1.84 10.38
C ILE A 158 -14.18 2.07 11.18
N VAL A 159 -14.24 2.88 12.24
CA VAL A 159 -13.10 3.12 13.13
C VAL A 159 -12.65 1.83 13.82
N GLN A 160 -13.61 1.01 14.28
CA GLN A 160 -13.33 -0.27 14.91
C GLN A 160 -12.73 -1.28 13.93
N SER A 161 -13.21 -1.29 12.69
CA SER A 161 -12.72 -2.14 11.61
C SER A 161 -11.34 -1.73 11.13
N ALA A 162 -11.07 -0.42 11.02
CA ALA A 162 -9.73 0.11 10.78
C ALA A 162 -8.77 -0.32 11.90
N LYS A 163 -9.20 -0.29 13.16
CA LYS A 163 -8.40 -0.76 14.30
C LYS A 163 -8.12 -2.27 14.21
N SER A 164 -9.13 -3.07 13.87
CA SER A 164 -8.99 -4.53 13.73
C SER A 164 -8.04 -4.91 12.59
N ILE A 165 -8.26 -4.36 11.39
CA ILE A 165 -7.39 -4.59 10.22
C ILE A 165 -5.97 -4.16 10.53
N THR A 166 -5.79 -2.98 11.11
CA THR A 166 -4.47 -2.47 11.49
C THR A 166 -3.79 -3.42 12.49
N SER A 167 -4.50 -3.85 13.55
CA SER A 167 -3.94 -4.77 14.54
C SER A 167 -3.50 -6.09 13.91
N ALA A 168 -4.37 -6.71 13.10
CA ALA A 168 -4.05 -7.95 12.38
C ALA A 168 -2.83 -7.76 11.46
N THR A 169 -2.79 -6.67 10.70
CA THR A 169 -1.66 -6.31 9.85
C THR A 169 -0.36 -6.20 10.64
N LEU A 170 -0.35 -5.47 11.76
CA LEU A 170 0.87 -5.20 12.54
C LEU A 170 1.53 -6.47 13.10
N THR A 171 0.76 -7.54 13.35
CA THR A 171 1.29 -8.81 13.90
C THR A 171 2.16 -9.58 12.91
N GLN A 172 1.96 -9.40 11.60
CA GLN A 172 2.64 -10.20 10.56
C GLN A 172 3.77 -9.45 9.84
N LEU A 173 4.11 -8.23 10.28
CA LEU A 173 5.07 -7.39 9.58
C LEU A 173 6.50 -7.91 9.73
N LYS A 174 7.15 -8.07 8.57
CA LYS A 174 8.59 -8.34 8.47
C LYS A 174 9.27 -7.12 7.86
N PRO A 175 10.41 -6.68 8.41
CA PRO A 175 11.14 -5.57 7.86
C PRO A 175 11.80 -5.99 6.54
N ILE A 176 11.76 -5.09 5.55
CA ILE A 176 12.45 -5.27 4.27
C ILE A 176 13.87 -4.73 4.35
N VAL A 177 14.05 -3.63 5.09
CA VAL A 177 15.35 -2.99 5.31
C VAL A 177 15.60 -2.95 6.80
N VAL A 178 16.76 -3.44 7.23
CA VAL A 178 17.27 -3.31 8.60
C VAL A 178 18.73 -2.91 8.50
N LEU A 179 19.02 -1.66 8.83
CA LEU A 179 20.37 -1.10 8.81
C LEU A 179 20.82 -0.84 10.22
N TYR A 180 22.11 -1.02 10.51
CA TYR A 180 22.70 -0.54 11.74
C TYR A 180 23.98 0.24 11.49
N ARG A 181 24.27 1.16 12.40
CA ARG A 181 25.56 1.84 12.50
C ARG A 181 25.92 2.05 13.96
N THR A 182 27.23 2.05 14.23
CA THR A 182 27.79 2.31 15.56
C THR A 182 28.58 3.62 15.61
N LYS A 183 28.70 4.30 14.46
CA LYS A 183 29.39 5.58 14.30
C LYS A 183 28.58 6.44 13.33
N LEU A 184 28.46 7.73 13.64
CA LEU A 184 27.86 8.71 12.73
C LEU A 184 28.88 9.15 11.65
N PRO A 185 28.43 9.50 10.44
CA PRO A 185 29.30 9.93 9.32
C PRO A 185 30.31 11.03 9.69
N LYS A 186 31.54 10.91 9.17
CA LYS A 186 32.59 11.95 9.27
C LYS A 186 32.18 13.31 8.67
N LYS A 187 31.25 13.34 7.70
CA LYS A 187 30.81 14.58 7.02
C LYS A 187 29.92 15.48 7.88
N GLU A 188 29.21 14.92 8.87
CA GLU A 188 28.39 15.70 9.82
C GLU A 188 29.15 16.12 11.08
N LEU A 189 30.36 15.58 11.27
CA LEU A 189 31.31 16.01 12.29
C LEU A 189 32.00 17.32 11.88
N LYS A 190 31.21 18.36 11.54
CA LYS A 190 31.73 19.73 11.55
C LYS A 190 32.22 20.02 12.97
N LYS A 191 33.43 20.58 13.09
CA LYS A 191 34.28 20.71 14.31
C LYS A 191 33.59 21.17 15.61
N ASN A 192 32.33 21.63 15.58
CA ASN A 192 31.68 22.36 16.65
C ASN A 192 30.34 21.74 17.10
N ASN A 193 29.78 20.75 16.37
CA ASN A 193 28.53 20.05 16.74
C ASN A 193 28.73 18.54 16.65
N ARG A 194 29.55 18.01 17.56
CA ARG A 194 29.82 16.58 17.71
C ARG A 194 28.59 15.86 18.28
N MET A 195 27.52 15.73 17.50
CA MET A 195 26.55 14.68 17.80
C MET A 195 27.21 13.37 17.36
N GLN A 196 27.92 12.73 18.30
CA GLN A 196 28.35 11.35 18.18
C GLN A 196 27.29 10.50 18.89
N LEU A 197 26.94 9.34 18.32
CA LEU A 197 26.25 8.31 19.09
C LEU A 197 27.04 8.09 20.38
N ALA A 198 26.35 8.07 21.52
CA ALA A 198 27.02 7.88 22.80
C ALA A 198 27.91 6.63 22.75
N PRO A 199 29.11 6.63 23.36
CA PRO A 199 30.01 5.48 23.32
C PRO A 199 29.29 4.17 23.69
N GLY A 200 29.45 3.15 22.85
CA GLY A 200 28.80 1.85 23.04
C GLY A 200 27.33 1.78 22.63
N THR A 201 26.79 2.80 21.95
CA THR A 201 25.44 2.75 21.37
C THR A 201 25.44 2.35 19.90
N VAL A 202 24.33 1.75 19.49
CA VAL A 202 24.03 1.33 18.13
C VAL A 202 22.75 2.04 17.71
N GLU A 203 22.78 2.62 16.52
CA GLU A 203 21.58 3.09 15.83
C GLU A 203 21.12 2.04 14.84
N VAL A 204 19.82 1.80 14.79
CA VAL A 204 19.17 0.89 13.85
C VAL A 204 18.08 1.65 13.11
N GLN A 205 18.04 1.49 11.78
CA GLN A 205 16.95 1.95 10.94
C GLN A 205 16.20 0.75 10.38
N VAL A 206 14.87 0.80 10.45
CA VAL A 206 13.98 -0.23 9.93
C VAL A 206 13.04 0.40 8.91
N MET A 207 12.79 -0.32 7.81
CA MET A 207 11.69 -0.02 6.90
C MET A 207 10.78 -1.23 6.75
N ILE A 208 9.48 -1.01 6.95
CA ILE A 208 8.43 -2.02 6.81
C ILE A 208 7.50 -1.64 5.66
N TYR A 209 6.94 -2.65 5.01
CA TYR A 209 6.05 -2.49 3.87
C TYR A 209 4.82 -3.37 4.07
N TYR A 210 3.65 -2.86 3.69
CA TYR A 210 2.41 -3.64 3.65
C TYR A 210 1.69 -3.49 2.32
N ASP A 211 1.10 -4.59 1.83
CA ASP A 211 0.43 -4.66 0.53
C ASP A 211 -0.98 -4.08 0.64
N LEU A 212 -1.22 -2.96 -0.04
CA LEU A 212 -2.50 -2.25 0.02
C LEU A 212 -3.64 -3.04 -0.64
N TYR A 213 -3.37 -4.01 -1.51
CA TYR A 213 -4.45 -4.86 -2.02
C TYR A 213 -5.07 -5.72 -0.92
N GLN A 214 -4.28 -6.20 0.04
CA GLN A 214 -4.82 -6.97 1.16
C GLN A 214 -5.65 -6.08 2.08
N VAL A 215 -5.18 -4.85 2.34
CA VAL A 215 -5.93 -3.86 3.12
C VAL A 215 -7.27 -3.58 2.47
N ASP A 216 -7.27 -3.28 1.17
CA ASP A 216 -8.50 -2.93 0.46
C ASP A 216 -9.51 -4.08 0.46
N LEU A 217 -9.04 -5.31 0.22
CA LEU A 217 -9.91 -6.50 0.25
C LEU A 217 -10.50 -6.70 1.64
N GLN A 218 -9.68 -6.70 2.69
CA GLN A 218 -10.15 -6.85 4.06
C GLN A 218 -11.14 -5.74 4.44
N THR A 219 -10.84 -4.49 4.06
CA THR A 219 -11.70 -3.35 4.33
C THR A 219 -13.07 -3.50 3.67
N ARG A 220 -13.10 -3.86 2.38
CA ARG A 220 -14.37 -4.09 1.66
C ARG A 220 -15.19 -5.22 2.28
N GLU A 221 -14.56 -6.35 2.59
CA GLU A 221 -15.26 -7.48 3.21
C GLU A 221 -15.84 -7.10 4.59
N THR A 222 -15.10 -6.34 5.39
CA THR A 222 -15.59 -5.87 6.68
C THR A 222 -16.75 -4.88 6.53
N ILE A 223 -16.67 -3.92 5.60
CA ILE A 223 -17.79 -3.00 5.29
C ILE A 223 -19.03 -3.79 4.86
N LYS A 224 -18.86 -4.79 3.98
CA LYS A 224 -19.96 -5.65 3.53
C LYS A 224 -20.62 -6.38 4.69
N GLN A 225 -19.83 -6.92 5.63
CA GLN A 225 -20.37 -7.59 6.81
C GLN A 225 -21.15 -6.64 7.72
N GLU A 226 -20.58 -5.48 8.04
CA GLU A 226 -21.19 -4.50 8.94
C GLU A 226 -22.49 -3.92 8.35
N LEU A 227 -22.48 -3.54 7.07
CA LEU A 227 -23.63 -2.91 6.42
C LEU A 227 -24.71 -3.90 6.00
N LYS A 228 -24.35 -5.17 5.74
CA LYS A 228 -25.34 -6.20 5.41
C LYS A 228 -26.36 -6.38 6.53
N ASP A 229 -25.94 -6.27 7.78
CA ASP A 229 -26.85 -6.41 8.90
C ASP A 229 -27.80 -5.22 9.06
N LYS A 230 -27.34 -4.02 8.70
CA LYS A 230 -28.13 -2.78 8.74
C LYS A 230 -29.08 -2.64 7.55
N LEU A 231 -28.72 -3.19 6.40
CA LEU A 231 -29.45 -3.02 5.14
C LEU A 231 -30.36 -4.22 4.80
N LYS A 232 -30.62 -5.14 5.74
CA LYS A 232 -31.44 -6.34 5.48
C LYS A 232 -32.82 -6.03 4.93
N ASP A 233 -33.40 -4.91 5.36
CA ASP A 233 -34.74 -4.50 4.97
C ASP A 233 -34.75 -3.56 3.75
N ASN A 234 -33.58 -3.23 3.19
CA ASN A 234 -33.41 -2.39 2.00
C ASN A 234 -32.65 -3.16 0.91
N GLU A 235 -33.39 -3.99 0.15
CA GLU A 235 -32.84 -4.86 -0.90
C GLU A 235 -32.04 -4.09 -1.97
N GLU A 236 -32.42 -2.85 -2.29
CA GLU A 236 -31.74 -2.05 -3.31
C GLU A 236 -30.35 -1.60 -2.83
N GLU A 237 -30.25 -1.10 -1.60
CA GLU A 237 -28.96 -0.73 -1.00
C GLU A 237 -28.10 -1.96 -0.71
N LEU A 238 -28.71 -3.08 -0.30
CA LEU A 238 -28.02 -4.34 -0.10
C LEU A 238 -27.39 -4.86 -1.41
N LYS A 239 -28.08 -4.71 -2.54
CA LYS A 239 -27.52 -5.05 -3.85
C LYS A 239 -26.31 -4.19 -4.17
N LYS A 240 -26.42 -2.86 -4.04
CA LYS A 240 -25.30 -1.91 -4.25
C LYS A 240 -24.09 -2.22 -3.36
N LEU A 241 -24.32 -2.66 -2.12
CA LEU A 241 -23.26 -3.07 -1.19
C LEU A 241 -22.49 -4.31 -1.68
N MET A 242 -23.19 -5.29 -2.25
CA MET A 242 -22.56 -6.53 -2.75
C MET A 242 -21.60 -6.27 -3.91
N ASP A 243 -21.83 -5.19 -4.65
CA ASP A 243 -21.07 -4.79 -5.84
C ASP A 243 -19.78 -4.00 -5.55
N LEU A 244 -19.49 -3.70 -4.26
CA LEU A 244 -18.26 -3.04 -3.80
C LEU A 244 -16.97 -3.86 -3.99
#